data_AF-A0A8J7H0Y9-F1
#
_entry.id   AF-A0A8J7H0Y9-F1
#
_cell.length_a   1.000
_cell.length_b   1.000
_cell.length_c   1.000
_cell.angle_alpha   90.00
_cell.angle_beta   90.00
_cell.angle_gamma   90.00
#
_symmetry.space_group_name_H-M   'P 1'
#
loop_
_entity.id
_entity.type
_entity.pdbx_description
1 polymer ?
#
loop_
_entity_poly.entity_id
_entity_poly.type
_entity_poly.pdbx_seq_one_letter_code
_entity_poly.pdbx_strand_id
1 'polypeptide(L)'
;MNEEIAELDLELKGLFMETKIEEIKEILQNKTDDAVKELSDHNWNIIKRYYEAENYQLLFRHFKFVAYSCFLVEYAHNRGLIGEDVFGIMMAVYNDIYELKRQNK
;
A
#
# COMPACT_ATOMS: atom_id res chain seq x y z
N MET A 1 -10.10 10.88 1.82
CA MET A 1 -9.49 10.58 3.13
C MET A 1 -9.92 11.63 4.12
N ASN A 2 -10.71 11.22 5.11
CA ASN A 2 -11.05 12.06 6.27
C ASN A 2 -9.91 12.02 7.32
N GLU A 3 -10.03 12.82 8.38
CA GLU A 3 -9.02 12.90 9.45
C GLU A 3 -8.81 11.55 10.16
N GLU A 4 -9.88 10.82 10.46
CA GLU A 4 -9.81 9.53 11.14
C GLU A 4 -9.02 8.48 10.34
N ILE A 5 -9.24 8.40 9.03
CA ILE A 5 -8.50 7.48 8.14
C ILE A 5 -7.05 7.95 7.97
N ALA A 6 -6.79 9.26 8.00
CA ALA A 6 -5.44 9.80 7.94
C ALA A 6 -4.62 9.45 9.21
N GLU A 7 -5.25 9.53 10.38
CA GLU A 7 -4.66 9.13 11.66
C GLU A 7 -4.40 7.63 11.69
N LEU A 8 -5.37 6.82 11.25
CA LEU A 8 -5.19 5.37 11.09
C LEU A 8 -4.03 5.04 10.15
N ASP A 9 -3.93 5.69 8.99
CA ASP A 9 -2.85 5.44 8.03
C ASP A 9 -1.48 5.76 8.63
N LEU A 10 -1.38 6.82 9.43
CA LEU A 10 -0.15 7.19 10.14
C LEU A 10 0.23 6.14 11.20
N GLU A 11 -0.75 5.68 12.00
CA GLU A 11 -0.56 4.64 13.01
C GLU A 11 -0.04 3.34 12.36
N LEU A 12 -0.73 2.87 11.31
CA LEU A 12 -0.39 1.64 10.62
C LEU A 12 0.99 1.71 9.94
N LYS A 13 1.38 2.88 9.39
CA LYS A 13 2.74 3.11 8.91
C LYS A 13 3.77 2.97 10.01
N GLY A 14 3.49 3.50 11.21
CA GLY A 14 4.35 3.35 12.38
C GLY A 14 4.56 1.87 12.75
N LEU A 15 3.47 1.12 12.88
CA LEU A 15 3.51 -0.31 13.16
C LEU A 15 4.25 -1.11 12.07
N PHE A 16 4.06 -0.74 10.80
CA PHE A 16 4.74 -1.40 9.68
C PHE A 16 6.26 -1.17 9.73
N MET A 17 6.68 0.04 10.09
CA MET A 17 8.10 0.38 10.30
C MET A 17 8.72 -0.40 11.46
N GLU A 18 7.94 -0.71 12.48
CA GLU A 18 8.30 -1.57 13.62
C GLU A 18 8.14 -3.07 13.34
N THR A 19 7.74 -3.45 12.12
CA THR A 19 7.50 -4.85 11.71
C THR A 19 6.40 -5.58 12.49
N LYS A 20 5.48 -4.83 13.09
CA LYS A 20 4.34 -5.35 13.88
C LYS A 20 3.15 -5.74 12.99
N ILE A 21 3.37 -6.69 12.07
CA ILE A 21 2.41 -7.03 11.01
C ILE A 21 1.10 -7.63 11.57
N GLU A 22 1.15 -8.42 12.63
CA GLU A 22 -0.06 -9.01 13.22
C GLU A 22 -0.94 -7.95 13.90
N GLU A 23 -0.34 -6.98 14.60
CA GLU A 23 -1.08 -5.83 15.18
C GLU A 23 -1.81 -5.02 14.09
N ILE A 24 -1.15 -4.81 12.94
CA ILE A 24 -1.78 -4.12 11.79
C ILE A 24 -3.00 -4.89 11.29
N LYS A 25 -2.89 -6.22 11.14
CA LYS A 25 -4.01 -7.07 10.67
C LYS A 25 -5.18 -7.05 11.65
N GLU A 26 -4.91 -7.10 12.96
CA GLU A 26 -5.91 -7.02 14.01
C GLU A 26 -6.65 -5.67 13.97
N ILE A 27 -5.93 -4.56 13.81
CA ILE A 27 -6.54 -3.23 13.67
C ILE A 27 -7.42 -3.19 12.42
N LEU A 28 -6.90 -3.60 11.27
CA LEU A 28 -7.64 -3.58 10.01
C LEU A 28 -8.87 -4.49 10.03
N GLN A 29 -8.80 -5.64 10.71
CA GLN A 29 -9.94 -6.56 10.85
C GLN A 29 -11.12 -5.89 11.56
N ASN A 30 -10.85 -4.99 12.50
CA ASN A 30 -11.86 -4.26 13.26
C ASN A 30 -12.35 -2.99 12.55
N LYS A 31 -11.81 -2.64 11.38
CA LYS A 31 -12.27 -1.52 10.56
C LYS A 31 -13.32 -1.98 9.54
N THR A 32 -14.16 -1.03 9.12
CA THR A 32 -15.17 -1.27 8.08
C THR A 32 -14.51 -1.53 6.73
N ASP A 33 -15.22 -2.23 5.85
CA ASP A 33 -14.75 -2.49 4.48
C ASP A 33 -14.48 -1.18 3.72
N ASP A 34 -15.35 -0.18 3.87
CA ASP A 34 -15.17 1.15 3.28
C ASP A 34 -13.89 1.84 3.76
N ALA A 35 -13.56 1.74 5.06
CA ALA A 35 -12.35 2.32 5.62
C ALA A 35 -11.09 1.64 5.09
N VAL A 36 -11.07 0.30 5.05
CA VAL A 36 -9.95 -0.47 4.50
C VAL A 36 -9.78 -0.20 3.01
N LYS A 37 -10.89 -0.12 2.27
CA LYS A 37 -10.88 0.21 0.85
C LYS A 37 -10.34 1.61 0.60
N GLU A 38 -10.84 2.63 1.33
CA GLU A 38 -10.37 4.01 1.20
C GLU A 38 -8.88 4.13 1.51
N LEU A 39 -8.41 3.45 2.57
CA LEU A 39 -7.00 3.41 2.96
C LEU A 39 -6.12 2.78 1.88
N SER A 40 -6.52 1.62 1.35
CA SER A 40 -5.81 0.92 0.28
C SER A 40 -5.79 1.75 -1.00
N ASP A 41 -6.95 2.27 -1.43
CA ASP A 41 -7.07 3.08 -2.64
C ASP A 41 -6.25 4.38 -2.53
N HIS A 42 -6.23 5.04 -1.36
CA HIS A 42 -5.42 6.22 -1.12
C HIS A 42 -3.93 5.93 -1.30
N ASN A 43 -3.43 4.91 -0.62
CA ASN A 43 -2.01 4.54 -0.66
C ASN A 43 -1.59 4.03 -2.04
N TRP A 44 -2.43 3.27 -2.73
CA TRP A 44 -2.21 2.85 -4.12
C TRP A 44 -2.12 4.06 -5.06
N ASN A 45 -3.05 5.01 -4.98
CA ASN A 45 -3.08 6.17 -5.88
C ASN A 45 -1.81 7.04 -5.77
N ILE A 46 -1.19 7.11 -4.59
CA ILE A 46 0.10 7.78 -4.42
C ILE A 46 1.20 7.04 -5.22
N ILE A 47 1.27 5.72 -5.10
CA ILE A 47 2.25 4.89 -5.82
C ILE A 47 2.03 5.03 -7.32
N LYS A 48 0.80 4.82 -7.78
CA LYS A 48 0.40 4.94 -9.19
C LYS A 48 0.83 6.29 -9.77
N ARG A 49 0.52 7.41 -9.10
CA ARG A 49 0.88 8.75 -9.58
C ARG A 49 2.40 8.93 -9.78
N TYR A 50 3.22 8.44 -8.85
CA TYR A 50 4.67 8.58 -8.98
C TYR A 50 5.27 7.59 -9.99
N TYR A 51 4.65 6.43 -10.14
CA TYR A 51 5.02 5.44 -11.14
C TYR A 51 4.71 5.95 -12.56
N GLU A 52 3.50 6.46 -12.81
CA GLU A 52 3.09 7.04 -14.09
C GLU A 52 3.91 8.29 -14.47
N ALA A 53 4.40 9.03 -13.47
CA ALA A 53 5.31 10.15 -13.68
C ALA A 53 6.79 9.73 -13.83
N GLU A 54 7.07 8.43 -13.87
CA GLU A 54 8.42 7.85 -13.94
C GLU A 54 9.37 8.35 -12.84
N ASN A 55 8.84 8.78 -11.70
CA ASN A 55 9.62 9.31 -10.58
C ASN A 55 10.15 8.17 -9.69
N TYR A 56 10.84 7.23 -10.32
CA TYR A 56 11.31 6.00 -9.70
C TYR A 56 12.33 6.27 -8.58
N GLN A 57 13.15 7.31 -8.72
CA GLN A 57 14.12 7.69 -7.68
C GLN A 57 13.43 8.04 -6.35
N LEU A 58 12.28 8.73 -6.38
CA LEU A 58 11.52 9.02 -5.18
C LEU A 58 10.89 7.74 -4.60
N LEU A 59 10.33 6.87 -5.45
CA LEU A 59 9.80 5.57 -5.03
C LEU A 59 10.89 4.70 -4.39
N PHE A 60 12.12 4.69 -4.92
CA PHE A 60 13.23 3.92 -4.37
C PHE A 60 13.71 4.47 -3.03
N ARG A 61 13.75 5.80 -2.88
CA ARG A 61 14.07 6.47 -1.61
C ARG A 61 13.05 6.13 -0.52
N HIS A 62 11.77 6.05 -0.89
CA HIS A 62 10.67 5.73 0.03
C HIS A 62 10.17 4.29 -0.12
N PHE A 63 11.07 3.34 -0.40
CA PHE A 63 10.67 1.98 -0.73
C PHE A 63 9.91 1.23 0.38
N LYS A 64 10.13 1.58 1.65
CA LYS A 64 9.32 1.04 2.76
C LYS A 64 7.84 1.46 2.66
N PHE A 65 7.58 2.68 2.18
CA PHE A 65 6.21 3.12 1.90
C PHE A 65 5.60 2.37 0.70
N VAL A 66 6.40 2.07 -0.34
CA VAL A 66 5.97 1.21 -1.46
C VAL A 66 5.55 -0.16 -0.94
N ALA A 67 6.37 -0.78 -0.08
CA ALA A 67 6.07 -2.07 0.54
C ALA A 67 4.82 -2.03 1.44
N TYR A 68 4.64 -0.97 2.24
CA TYR A 68 3.44 -0.76 3.05
C TYR A 68 2.18 -0.65 2.18
N SER A 69 2.24 0.14 1.10
CA SER A 69 1.14 0.29 0.15
C SER A 69 0.79 -1.05 -0.51
N CYS A 70 1.79 -1.84 -0.89
CA CYS A 70 1.61 -3.20 -1.42
C CYS A 70 0.90 -4.12 -0.41
N PHE A 71 1.33 -4.08 0.86
CA PHE A 71 0.69 -4.84 1.94
C PHE A 71 -0.80 -4.50 2.09
N LEU A 72 -1.16 -3.20 2.04
CA LEU A 72 -2.56 -2.79 2.14
C LEU A 72 -3.39 -3.30 0.96
N VAL A 73 -2.84 -3.27 -0.25
CA VAL A 73 -3.49 -3.79 -1.46
C VAL A 73 -3.70 -5.30 -1.35
N GLU A 74 -2.69 -6.06 -0.92
CA GLU A 74 -2.81 -7.50 -0.67
C GLU A 74 -3.87 -7.80 0.40
N TYR A 75 -3.86 -7.06 1.51
CA TYR A 75 -4.85 -7.22 2.57
C TYR A 75 -6.28 -6.94 2.07
N ALA A 76 -6.48 -5.85 1.34
CA ALA A 76 -7.78 -5.47 0.78
C ALA A 76 -8.27 -6.50 -0.26
N HIS A 77 -7.38 -7.04 -1.10
CA HIS A 77 -7.71 -8.13 -2.02
C HIS A 77 -8.11 -9.41 -1.28
N ASN A 78 -7.33 -9.85 -0.28
CA ASN A 78 -7.64 -11.03 0.53
C ASN A 78 -8.98 -10.92 1.28
N ARG A 79 -9.40 -9.69 1.59
CA ARG A 79 -10.70 -9.37 2.20
C ARG A 79 -11.85 -9.29 1.18
N GLY A 80 -11.58 -9.42 -0.12
CA GLY A 80 -12.58 -9.37 -1.19
C GLY A 80 -12.95 -7.95 -1.66
N LEU A 81 -12.17 -6.94 -1.29
CA LEU A 81 -12.45 -5.52 -1.60
C LEU A 81 -11.85 -5.06 -2.94
N ILE A 82 -10.95 -5.86 -3.52
CA ILE A 82 -10.30 -5.63 -4.81
C ILE A 82 -10.46 -6.90 -5.64
N GLY A 83 -11.10 -6.77 -6.82
CA GLY A 83 -11.25 -7.89 -7.76
C GLY A 83 -9.93 -8.32 -8.38
N GLU A 84 -9.85 -9.59 -8.78
CA GLU A 84 -8.63 -10.24 -9.29
C GLU A 84 -7.94 -9.44 -10.41
N ASP A 85 -8.70 -8.99 -11.42
CA ASP A 85 -8.14 -8.26 -12.56
C ASP A 85 -7.47 -6.94 -12.12
N VAL A 86 -8.10 -6.22 -11.19
CA VAL A 86 -7.59 -4.95 -10.67
C VAL A 86 -6.37 -5.19 -9.79
N PHE A 87 -6.42 -6.23 -8.95
CA PHE A 87 -5.30 -6.64 -8.12
C PHE A 87 -4.08 -7.01 -8.97
N GLY A 88 -4.26 -7.77 -10.04
CA GLY A 88 -3.18 -8.13 -10.97
C GLY A 88 -2.49 -6.90 -11.58
N ILE A 89 -3.26 -5.87 -11.96
CA ILE A 89 -2.72 -4.60 -12.47
C ILE A 89 -1.91 -3.88 -11.37
N MET A 90 -2.44 -3.81 -10.16
CA MET A 90 -1.74 -3.17 -9.03
C MET A 90 -0.41 -3.87 -8.72
N MET A 91 -0.43 -5.20 -8.64
CA MET A 91 0.76 -6.00 -8.36
C MET A 91 1.80 -5.93 -9.46
N ALA A 92 1.40 -5.80 -10.72
CA ALA A 92 2.34 -5.60 -11.83
C ALA A 92 3.18 -4.32 -11.62
N VAL A 93 2.57 -3.24 -11.14
CA VAL A 93 3.28 -1.98 -10.83
C VAL A 93 4.25 -2.16 -9.66
N TYR A 94 3.84 -2.81 -8.57
CA TYR A 94 4.75 -3.06 -7.44
C TYR A 94 5.95 -3.93 -7.85
N ASN A 95 5.70 -4.98 -8.65
CA ASN A 95 6.74 -5.86 -9.16
C ASN A 95 7.72 -5.12 -10.08
N ASP A 96 7.22 -4.25 -10.97
CA ASP A 96 8.08 -3.44 -11.83
C ASP A 96 8.96 -2.48 -11.01
N ILE A 97 8.40 -1.79 -10.02
CA ILE A 97 9.16 -0.92 -9.09
C ILE A 97 10.27 -1.73 -8.38
N TYR A 98 9.98 -2.96 -7.94
CA TYR A 98 10.98 -3.82 -7.29
C TYR A 98 12.10 -4.22 -8.26
N GLU A 99 11.78 -4.65 -9.47
CA GLU A 99 12.77 -5.06 -10.47
C GLU A 99 13.64 -3.88 -10.92
N LEU A 100 13.04 -2.72 -11.20
CA LEU A 100 13.78 -1.49 -11.51
C LEU A 100 14.72 -1.10 -10.37
N LYS A 101 14.28 -1.20 -9.11
CA LYS A 101 15.15 -0.93 -7.95
C LYS A 101 16.31 -1.92 -7.85
N ARG A 102 16.08 -3.20 -8.15
CA ARG A 102 17.09 -4.27 -8.10
C ARG A 102 18.20 -4.04 -9.13
N GLN A 103 17.84 -3.55 -10.32
CA GLN A 103 18.78 -3.24 -11.41
C GLN A 103 19.55 -1.93 -11.20
N ASN A 104 19.00 -0.99 -10.41
CA ASN A 104 19.66 0.26 -10.01
C ASN A 104 20.59 0.13 -8.78
N LYS A 105 20.97 -1.10 -8.40
CA LYS A 105 21.99 -1.37 -7.37
C LYS A 105 23.38 -1.33 -7.99
#